data_AF-A0A9D6PA81-F1
#
_entry.id   AF-A0A9D6PA81-F1
#
_cell.length_a   1.000
_cell.length_b   1.000
_cell.length_c   1.000
_cell.angle_alpha   90.00
_cell.angle_beta   90.00
_cell.angle_gamma   90.00
#
_symmetry.space_group_name_H-M   'P 1'
#
loop_
_entity.id
_entity.type
_entity.pdbx_description
1 polymer ?
#
loop_
_entity_poly.entity_id
_entity_poly.type
_entity_poly.pdbx_seq_one_letter_code
_entity_poly.pdbx_strand_id
1 'polypeptide(L)'
;MNDMQTNVERNVMRRIRLIRLLVLIISTATFAILTFVAAMWGIGKEVWVARVLENAPTDFSHLPNFFFAAFIHTSLIVQVLIVLTISSLLFLIRELARTISRFFNTSRA
;
A
#
# COMPACT_ATOMS: atom_id res chain seq x y z
N MET A 1 -1.15 21.47 43.84
CA MET A 1 -1.45 22.17 42.56
C MET A 1 -0.54 21.75 41.38
N ASN A 2 0.60 21.08 41.60
CA ASN A 2 1.50 20.65 40.50
C ASN A 2 1.03 19.42 39.71
N ASP A 3 0.26 18.49 40.29
CA ASP A 3 -0.14 17.25 39.61
C ASP A 3 -1.12 17.45 38.46
N MET A 4 -1.91 18.53 38.50
CA MET A 4 -2.90 18.82 37.46
C MET A 4 -2.22 19.38 36.20
N GLN A 5 -1.19 20.21 36.35
CA GLN A 5 -0.39 20.72 35.21
C GLN A 5 0.34 19.59 34.49
N THR A 6 0.96 18.66 35.22
CA THR A 6 1.70 17.53 34.61
C THR A 6 0.78 16.56 33.85
N ASN A 7 -0.46 16.36 34.30
CA ASN A 7 -1.43 15.53 33.59
C ASN A 7 -1.91 16.18 32.28
N VAL A 8 -2.24 17.47 32.31
CA VAL A 8 -2.64 18.21 31.10
C VAL A 8 -1.49 18.25 30.10
N GLU A 9 -0.28 18.57 30.55
CA GLU A 9 0.92 18.59 29.72
C GLU A 9 1.20 17.23 29.08
N ARG A 10 1.13 16.14 29.86
CA ARG A 10 1.30 14.77 29.36
C ARG A 10 0.26 14.43 28.29
N ASN A 11 -1.00 14.83 28.49
CA ASN A 11 -2.08 14.56 27.55
C ASN A 11 -1.90 15.35 26.24
N VAL A 12 -1.52 16.63 26.33
CA VAL A 12 -1.21 17.49 25.17
C VAL A 12 -0.01 16.95 24.40
N MET A 13 1.09 16.60 25.09
CA MET A 13 2.30 16.06 24.45
C MET A 13 2.05 14.70 23.78
N ARG A 14 1.13 13.88 24.30
CA ARG A 14 0.70 12.63 23.65
C ARG A 14 -0.05 12.91 22.35
N ARG A 15 -0.96 13.88 22.34
CA ARG A 15 -1.72 14.30 21.16
C ARG A 15 -0.82 14.91 20.07
N ILE A 16 0.13 15.77 20.45
CA ILE A 16 1.09 16.35 19.51
C ILE A 16 1.94 15.25 18.84
N ARG A 17 2.42 14.27 19.63
CA ARG A 17 3.15 13.12 19.07
C ARG A 17 2.29 12.30 18.11
N LEU A 18 1.02 12.08 18.43
CA LEU A 18 0.08 11.39 17.53
C LEU A 18 -0.14 12.17 16.24
N ILE A 19 -0.34 13.49 16.29
CA ILE A 19 -0.52 14.33 15.10
C ILE A 19 0.72 14.27 14.20
N ARG A 20 1.92 14.43 14.75
CA ARG A 20 3.17 14.32 13.96
C ARG A 20 3.32 12.94 13.32
N LEU A 21 2.97 11.88 14.04
CA LEU A 21 3.00 10.52 13.52
C LEU A 21 1.96 10.31 12.41
N LEU A 22 0.76 10.87 12.56
CA LEU A 22 -0.29 10.86 11.54
C LEU A 22 0.16 11.60 10.28
N VAL A 23 0.76 12.77 10.41
CA VAL A 23 1.28 13.55 9.27
C VAL A 23 2.35 12.76 8.51
N LEU A 24 3.27 12.12 9.23
CA LEU A 24 4.30 11.26 8.60
C LEU A 24 3.67 10.09 7.85
N ILE A 25 2.70 9.40 8.47
CA ILE A 25 2.00 8.27 7.87
C ILE A 25 1.26 8.70 6.61
N ILE A 26 0.52 9.81 6.67
CA ILE A 26 -0.22 10.34 5.52
C ILE A 26 0.74 10.65 4.37
N SER A 27 1.91 11.24 4.64
CA SER A 27 2.93 11.50 3.61
C SER A 27 3.42 10.21 2.94
N THR A 28 3.73 9.18 3.72
CA THR A 28 4.16 7.87 3.18
C THR A 28 3.03 7.14 2.45
N ALA A 29 1.79 7.25 2.92
CA ALA A 29 0.63 6.64 2.27
C ALA A 29 0.32 7.33 0.92
N THR A 30 0.36 8.66 0.88
CA THR A 30 0.21 9.42 -0.37
C THR A 30 1.29 9.04 -1.37
N PHE A 31 2.56 8.93 -0.93
CA PHE A 31 3.64 8.46 -1.80
C PHE A 31 3.35 7.06 -2.36
N ALA A 32 2.95 6.11 -1.52
CA ALA A 32 2.61 4.76 -1.96
C ALA A 32 1.43 4.73 -2.94
N ILE A 33 0.40 5.56 -2.74
CA ILE A 33 -0.72 5.71 -3.70
C ILE A 33 -0.22 6.25 -5.03
N LEU A 34 0.61 7.31 -5.02
CA LEU A 34 1.16 7.87 -6.24
C LEU A 34 2.04 6.87 -6.98
N THR A 35 2.90 6.14 -6.26
CA THR A 35 3.72 5.07 -6.84
C THR A 35 2.84 3.97 -7.43
N PHE A 36 1.78 3.55 -6.73
CA PHE A 36 0.85 2.53 -7.22
C PHE A 36 0.13 2.97 -8.49
N VAL A 37 -0.41 4.18 -8.52
CA VAL A 37 -1.10 4.72 -9.71
C VAL A 37 -0.13 4.87 -10.88
N ALA A 38 1.07 5.42 -10.65
CA ALA A 38 2.10 5.55 -11.68
C ALA A 38 2.54 4.19 -12.21
N ALA A 39 2.68 3.19 -11.34
CA ALA A 39 3.07 1.84 -11.73
C ALA A 39 1.98 1.15 -12.55
N MET A 40 0.71 1.22 -12.12
CA MET A 40 -0.42 0.72 -12.91
C MET A 40 -0.54 1.41 -14.27
N TRP A 41 -0.36 2.73 -14.30
CA TRP A 41 -0.36 3.50 -15.54
C TRP A 41 0.76 3.02 -16.49
N GLY A 42 1.98 2.85 -15.98
CA GLY A 42 3.10 2.34 -16.75
C GLY A 42 2.85 0.92 -17.28
N ILE A 43 2.29 0.03 -16.45
CA ILE A 43 1.94 -1.33 -16.88
C ILE A 43 0.90 -1.30 -17.99
N GLY A 44 -0.13 -0.46 -17.89
CA GLY A 44 -1.15 -0.33 -18.94
C GLY A 44 -0.62 0.22 -20.27
N LYS A 45 0.52 0.92 -20.26
CA LYS A 45 1.21 1.40 -21.46
C LYS A 45 2.10 0.33 -22.10
N GLU A 46 2.77 -0.48 -21.29
CA GLU A 46 3.74 -1.48 -21.73
C GLU A 46 3.13 -2.86 -22.02
N VAL A 47 2.07 -3.22 -21.29
CA VAL A 47 1.41 -4.53 -21.38
C VAL A 47 0.00 -4.36 -21.89
N TRP A 48 -0.28 -5.04 -23.01
CA TRP A 48 -1.63 -5.09 -23.54
C TRP A 48 -2.44 -6.19 -22.84
N VAL A 49 -3.02 -5.83 -21.69
CA VAL A 49 -3.71 -6.77 -20.78
C VAL A 49 -4.79 -7.57 -21.49
N ALA A 50 -5.53 -6.96 -22.41
CA ALA A 50 -6.55 -7.65 -23.22
C ALA A 50 -5.95 -8.87 -23.95
N ARG A 51 -4.79 -8.69 -24.57
CA ARG A 51 -4.11 -9.76 -25.32
C ARG A 51 -3.52 -10.84 -24.41
N VAL A 52 -3.14 -10.48 -23.18
CA VAL A 52 -2.70 -11.46 -22.17
C VAL A 52 -3.87 -12.33 -21.71
N LEU A 53 -5.05 -11.71 -21.52
CA LEU A 53 -6.27 -12.43 -21.12
C LEU A 53 -6.83 -13.29 -22.26
N GLU A 54 -6.75 -12.83 -23.51
CA GLU A 54 -7.10 -13.63 -24.70
C GLU A 54 -6.21 -14.86 -24.86
N ASN A 55 -4.92 -14.74 -24.52
CA ASN A 55 -3.97 -15.85 -24.56
C ASN A 55 -3.98 -16.72 -23.28
N ALA A 56 -4.76 -16.36 -22.26
CA ALA A 56 -4.75 -17.09 -21.00
C ALA A 56 -5.42 -18.47 -21.17
N PRO A 57 -4.82 -19.54 -20.62
CA PRO A 57 -5.43 -20.86 -20.66
C PRO A 57 -6.74 -20.86 -19.85
N THR A 58 -7.76 -21.56 -20.35
CA THR A 58 -9.05 -21.74 -19.66
C THR A 58 -8.95 -22.64 -18.42
N ASP A 59 -7.88 -23.43 -18.33
CA ASP A 59 -7.62 -24.32 -17.19
C ASP A 59 -6.96 -23.55 -16.04
N PHE A 60 -7.70 -23.42 -14.94
CA PHE A 60 -7.23 -22.74 -13.73
C PHE A 60 -5.94 -23.34 -13.13
N SER A 61 -5.67 -24.63 -13.38
CA SER A 61 -4.45 -25.31 -12.92
C SER A 61 -3.18 -24.81 -13.60
N HIS A 62 -3.27 -24.33 -14.85
CA HIS A 62 -2.12 -23.87 -15.63
C HIS A 62 -1.95 -22.35 -15.60
N LEU A 63 -2.94 -21.60 -15.11
CA LEU A 63 -2.87 -20.14 -14.98
C LEU A 63 -1.63 -19.64 -14.22
N PRO A 64 -1.23 -20.22 -13.06
CA PRO A 64 -0.06 -19.72 -12.34
C PRO A 64 1.22 -19.81 -13.17
N ASN A 65 1.44 -20.95 -13.84
CA ASN A 65 2.60 -21.15 -14.70
C ASN A 65 2.57 -20.23 -15.92
N PHE A 66 1.39 -20.01 -16.52
CA PHE A 66 1.23 -19.08 -17.63
C PHE A 66 1.60 -17.64 -17.23
N PHE A 67 1.06 -17.13 -16.13
CA PHE A 67 1.38 -15.77 -15.66
C PHE A 67 2.84 -15.64 -15.25
N PHE A 68 3.43 -16.67 -14.63
CA PHE A 68 4.83 -16.66 -14.24
C PHE A 68 5.76 -16.67 -15.46
N ALA A 69 5.48 -17.52 -16.45
CA ALA A 69 6.21 -17.54 -17.72
C ALA A 69 6.09 -16.20 -18.46
N ALA A 70 4.87 -15.65 -18.56
CA ALA A 70 4.62 -14.35 -19.16
C ALA A 70 5.41 -13.24 -18.46
N PHE A 71 5.45 -13.25 -17.12
CA PHE A 71 6.23 -12.29 -16.33
C PHE A 71 7.73 -12.36 -16.62
N ILE A 72 8.33 -13.56 -16.62
CA ILE A 72 9.76 -13.74 -16.90
C ILE A 72 10.11 -13.24 -18.30
N HIS A 73 9.22 -13.43 -19.27
CA HIS A 73 9.42 -13.00 -20.65
C HIS A 73 9.00 -11.55 -20.94
N THR A 74 8.58 -10.77 -19.94
CA THR A 74 8.30 -9.33 -20.10
C THR A 74 9.55 -8.46 -20.01
N SER A 75 9.44 -7.21 -20.47
CA SER A 75 10.52 -6.23 -20.35
C SER A 75 10.85 -5.93 -18.88
N LEU A 76 12.12 -5.60 -18.60
CA LEU A 76 12.58 -5.30 -17.25
C LEU A 76 11.80 -4.13 -16.62
N ILE A 77 11.33 -3.17 -17.43
CA ILE A 77 10.49 -2.07 -16.97
C ILE A 77 9.17 -2.60 -16.41
N VAL A 78 8.49 -3.51 -17.12
CA VAL A 78 7.23 -4.13 -16.65
C VAL A 78 7.44 -4.91 -15.36
N GLN A 79 8.53 -5.67 -15.26
CA GLN A 79 8.84 -6.42 -14.05
C GLN A 79 9.00 -5.49 -12.84
N VAL A 80 9.76 -4.40 -12.99
CA VAL A 80 9.94 -3.39 -11.94
C VAL A 80 8.60 -2.74 -11.56
N LEU A 81 7.78 -2.36 -12.54
CA LEU A 81 6.48 -1.75 -12.27
C LEU A 81 5.53 -2.70 -11.55
N ILE A 82 5.53 -3.99 -11.89
CA ILE A 82 4.72 -5.02 -11.20
C ILE A 82 5.20 -5.15 -9.75
N VAL A 83 6.51 -5.23 -9.52
CA VAL A 83 7.07 -5.32 -8.16
C VAL A 83 6.73 -4.08 -7.34
N LEU A 84 6.82 -2.88 -7.93
CA LEU A 84 6.43 -1.63 -7.29
C LEU A 84 4.93 -1.59 -6.98
N THR A 85 4.09 -2.09 -7.88
CA THR A 85 2.64 -2.17 -7.71
C THR A 85 2.30 -3.08 -6.54
N ILE A 86 2.83 -4.31 -6.51
CA ILE A 86 2.60 -5.28 -5.43
C ILE A 86 3.12 -4.71 -4.10
N SER A 87 4.33 -4.14 -4.08
CA SER A 87 4.93 -3.59 -2.86
C SER A 87 4.11 -2.43 -2.30
N SER A 88 3.66 -1.51 -3.17
CA SER A 88 2.83 -0.38 -2.77
C SER A 88 1.47 -0.84 -2.26
N LEU A 89 0.86 -1.84 -2.91
CA LEU A 89 -0.40 -2.42 -2.49
C LEU A 89 -0.29 -3.07 -1.11
N LEU A 90 0.74 -3.89 -0.88
CA LEU A 90 0.97 -4.53 0.42
C LEU A 90 1.22 -3.49 1.53
N PHE A 91 1.98 -2.43 1.22
CA PHE A 91 2.19 -1.32 2.14
C PHE A 91 0.88 -0.62 2.50
N LEU A 92 0.04 -0.31 1.51
CA LEU A 92 -1.25 0.34 1.73
C LEU A 92 -2.21 -0.54 2.55
N ILE A 93 -2.29 -1.84 2.27
CA ILE A 93 -3.09 -2.79 3.06
C ILE A 93 -2.62 -2.81 4.51
N ARG A 94 -1.30 -2.85 4.74
CA ARG A 94 -0.72 -2.81 6.08
C ARG A 94 -1.06 -1.52 6.82
N GLU A 95 -0.97 -0.36 6.14
CA GLU A 95 -1.27 0.93 6.76
C GLU A 95 -2.77 1.10 7.03
N LEU A 96 -3.62 0.56 6.16
CA LEU A 96 -5.07 0.48 6.36
C LEU A 96 -5.38 -0.35 7.62
N ALA A 97 -4.82 -1.56 7.73
CA ALA A 97 -5.02 -2.44 8.89
C ALA A 97 -4.54 -1.78 10.20
N ARG A 98 -3.39 -1.09 10.16
CA ARG A 98 -2.87 -0.32 11.30
C ARG A 98 -3.79 0.83 11.70
N THR A 99 -4.32 1.56 10.72
CA THR A 99 -5.22 2.69 10.95
C THR A 99 -6.55 2.22 11.56
N ILE A 100 -7.12 1.15 11.01
CA ILE A 100 -8.33 0.50 11.53
C ILE A 100 -8.11 0.03 12.98
N SER A 101 -7.00 -0.66 13.26
CA SER A 101 -6.68 -1.13 14.61
C SER A 101 -6.56 0.02 15.63
N ARG A 102 -5.91 1.14 15.26
CA ARG A 102 -5.80 2.33 16.13
C ARG A 102 -7.15 2.98 16.40
N PHE A 103 -8.03 3.03 15.40
CA PHE A 103 -9.38 3.55 15.55
C PHE A 103 -10.16 2.73 16.59
N PHE A 104 -10.18 1.40 16.47
CA PHE A 104 -10.87 0.53 17.43
C PHE A 104 -10.28 0.60 18.85
N ASN A 105 -8.96 0.70 18.99
CA ASN A 105 -8.33 0.85 20.31
C ASN A 105 -8.63 2.21 20.97
N THR A 106 -8.84 3.26 20.18
CA THR A 106 -9.22 4.57 20.71
C THR A 106 -10.68 4.59 21.18
N SER A 107 -11.60 3.93 20.47
CA SER A 107 -13.01 3.87 20.86
C SER A 107 -13.31 3.00 22.09
N ARG A 108 -12.35 2.18 22.54
CA ARG A 108 -12.47 1.35 23.76
C ARG A 108 -11.90 2.01 25.02
N ALA A 109 -11.26 3.17 24.90
CA ALA A 109 -10.66 3.93 26.00
C ALA A 109 -11.51 5.15 26.36
#